data_AF-A0A183BZ78-F1
#
_entry.id   AF-A0A183BZ78-F1
#
_cell.length_a   1.000
_cell.length_b   1.000
_cell.length_c   1.000
_cell.angle_alpha   90.00
_cell.angle_beta   90.00
_cell.angle_gamma   90.00
#
_symmetry.space_group_name_H-M   'P 1'
#
loop_
_entity.id
_entity.type
_entity.pdbx_description
1 polymer ?
#
loop_
_entity_poly.entity_id
_entity_poly.type
_entity_poly.pdbx_seq_one_letter_code
_entity_poly.pdbx_strand_id
1 'polypeptide(L)'
;MMTEVNSVCAMEWRKFDFSLLPENVHGLTNFSWKIAIIAEVLAEYPTVIYLDTKIRFKRKNGFQPYFKQIEQGSISPWVNPWNTGHKIAAATHTGMYKFIPYYWEIAAPYKERQMAEASFNVVQRSEHSRLLLKWALLCAATRECIDPPGAKIKCPVPLVGKSVCHRQDQSVINVLSNNLEQEHRINGEYKLLFCYF
;
A
#
# COMPACT_ATOMS: atom_id res chain seq x y z
N MET A 1 -2.26 22.58 22.11
CA MET A 1 -2.46 21.54 21.08
C MET A 1 -3.54 21.94 20.07
N MET A 2 -4.79 22.21 20.48
CA MET A 2 -5.83 22.69 19.53
C MET A 2 -5.50 24.07 18.91
N THR A 3 -4.86 24.98 19.64
CA THR A 3 -4.44 26.30 19.12
C THR A 3 -3.41 26.22 17.99
N GLU A 4 -2.52 25.24 18.02
CA GLU A 4 -1.50 25.02 17.00
C GLU A 4 -2.13 24.40 15.74
N VAL A 5 -3.00 23.40 15.91
CA VAL A 5 -3.79 22.78 14.84
C VAL A 5 -4.66 23.81 14.11
N ASN A 6 -5.36 24.66 14.86
CA ASN A 6 -6.23 25.70 14.29
C ASN A 6 -5.46 26.81 13.56
N SER A 7 -4.14 26.91 13.75
CA SER A 7 -3.29 27.90 13.07
C SER A 7 -2.85 27.46 11.67
N VAL A 8 -3.05 26.20 11.30
CA VAL A 8 -2.64 25.65 10.01
C VAL A 8 -3.71 25.96 8.95
N CYS A 9 -3.31 26.68 7.90
CA CYS A 9 -4.19 27.00 6.77
C CYS A 9 -4.65 25.72 6.05
N ALA A 10 -5.93 25.68 5.67
CA ALA A 10 -6.55 24.56 4.95
C ALA A 10 -6.38 23.19 5.66
N MET A 11 -6.29 23.20 6.99
CA MET A 11 -6.29 21.99 7.79
C MET A 11 -7.71 21.60 8.17
N GLU A 12 -8.05 20.33 7.95
CA GLU A 12 -9.26 19.72 8.45
C GLU A 12 -8.90 18.58 9.41
N TRP A 13 -9.56 18.55 10.57
CA TRP A 13 -9.43 17.46 11.52
C TRP A 13 -10.66 16.55 11.43
N ARG A 14 -10.44 15.29 11.07
CA ARG A 14 -11.51 14.28 10.98
C ARG A 14 -11.23 13.12 11.93
N LYS A 15 -12.30 12.59 12.55
CA LYS A 15 -12.23 11.31 13.24
C LYS A 15 -12.53 10.22 12.22
N PHE A 16 -11.59 9.31 12.01
CA PHE A 16 -11.82 8.15 11.16
C PHE A 16 -12.86 7.21 11.79
N ASP A 17 -13.85 6.80 11.00
CA ASP A 17 -14.88 5.86 11.43
C ASP A 17 -14.40 4.41 11.21
N PHE A 18 -13.99 3.75 12.29
CA PHE A 18 -13.57 2.36 12.24
C PHE A 18 -14.70 1.40 11.88
N SER A 19 -15.98 1.80 11.98
CA SER A 19 -17.11 0.95 11.57
C SER A 19 -17.10 0.59 10.08
N LEU A 20 -16.34 1.33 9.28
CA LEU A 20 -16.07 1.04 7.87
C LEU A 20 -15.26 -0.25 7.66
N LEU A 21 -14.64 -0.77 8.72
CA LEU A 21 -13.87 -2.02 8.72
C LEU A 21 -14.48 -3.02 9.71
N PRO A 22 -14.35 -4.34 9.47
CA PRO A 22 -14.74 -5.35 10.45
C PRO A 22 -13.99 -5.21 11.78
N GLU A 23 -14.68 -5.51 12.89
CA GLU A 23 -14.14 -5.31 14.25
C GLU A 23 -12.81 -6.05 14.49
N ASN A 24 -12.66 -7.23 13.91
CA ASN A 24 -11.46 -8.06 14.04
C ASN A 24 -10.20 -7.45 13.37
N VAL A 25 -10.32 -6.35 12.62
CA VAL A 25 -9.17 -5.61 12.04
C VAL A 25 -8.99 -4.20 12.62
N HIS A 26 -9.74 -3.80 13.65
CA HIS A 26 -9.62 -2.46 14.26
C HIS A 26 -8.28 -2.20 14.97
N GLY A 27 -7.48 -3.23 15.22
CA GLY A 27 -6.17 -3.10 15.86
C GLY A 27 -5.19 -2.22 15.08
N LEU A 28 -4.62 -1.21 15.74
CA LEU A 28 -3.74 -0.23 15.07
C LEU A 28 -2.46 -0.83 14.49
N THR A 29 -1.99 -1.95 15.04
CA THR A 29 -0.75 -2.62 14.63
C THR A 29 -0.85 -3.35 13.29
N ASN A 30 -2.08 -3.56 12.78
CA ASN A 30 -2.27 -4.17 11.47
C ASN A 30 -2.34 -3.15 10.33
N PHE A 31 -2.43 -1.86 10.64
CA PHE A 31 -2.44 -0.77 9.67
C PHE A 31 -3.53 -0.84 8.58
N SER A 32 -4.57 -1.68 8.76
CA SER A 32 -5.70 -1.80 7.83
C SER A 32 -6.41 -0.46 7.60
N TRP A 33 -6.58 0.30 8.69
CA TRP A 33 -7.15 1.64 8.72
C TRP A 33 -6.47 2.62 7.77
N LYS A 34 -5.17 2.46 7.48
CA LYS A 34 -4.45 3.34 6.56
C LYS A 34 -4.99 3.22 5.14
N ILE A 35 -5.25 1.99 4.71
CA ILE A 35 -5.79 1.71 3.37
C ILE A 35 -7.20 2.27 3.25
N ALA A 36 -8.01 2.12 4.30
CA ALA A 36 -9.36 2.68 4.36
C ALA A 36 -9.37 4.21 4.30
N ILE A 37 -8.49 4.89 5.06
CA ILE A 37 -8.34 6.35 5.01
C ILE A 37 -7.94 6.81 3.60
N ILE A 38 -6.96 6.16 2.97
CA ILE A 38 -6.55 6.51 1.60
C ILE A 38 -7.74 6.36 0.64
N ALA A 39 -8.54 5.29 0.76
CA ALA A 39 -9.70 5.08 -0.07
C ALA A 39 -10.80 6.14 0.13
N GLU A 40 -11.12 6.47 1.38
CA GLU A 40 -12.12 7.48 1.74
C GLU A 40 -11.73 8.85 1.17
N VAL A 41 -10.50 9.30 1.42
CA VAL A 41 -10.03 10.59 0.92
C VAL A 41 -9.90 10.58 -0.61
N LEU A 42 -9.51 9.47 -1.22
CA LEU A 42 -9.44 9.36 -2.69
C LEU A 42 -10.84 9.30 -3.33
N ALA A 43 -11.92 9.05 -2.59
CA ALA A 43 -13.28 9.20 -3.08
C ALA A 43 -13.69 10.68 -3.20
N GLU A 44 -13.16 11.54 -2.32
CA GLU A 44 -13.41 12.98 -2.31
C GLU A 44 -12.46 13.75 -3.24
N TYR A 45 -11.17 13.40 -3.22
CA TYR A 45 -10.12 14.13 -3.91
C TYR A 45 -9.48 13.30 -5.03
N PRO A 46 -9.07 13.92 -6.14
CA PRO A 46 -8.42 13.21 -7.26
C PRO A 46 -6.98 12.79 -6.92
N THR A 47 -6.36 13.40 -5.92
CA THR A 47 -4.98 13.08 -5.49
C THR A 47 -4.92 13.04 -3.97
N VAL A 48 -4.29 12.00 -3.43
CA VAL A 48 -4.02 11.82 -2.00
C VAL A 48 -2.52 11.68 -1.78
N ILE A 49 -2.00 12.37 -0.77
CA ILE A 49 -0.66 12.14 -0.25
C ILE A 49 -0.80 11.66 1.19
N TYR A 50 -0.56 10.38 1.43
CA TYR A 50 -0.53 9.83 2.79
C TYR A 50 0.89 9.88 3.34
N LEU A 51 1.03 10.25 4.62
CA LEU A 51 2.30 10.38 5.33
C LEU A 51 2.16 9.91 6.77
N ASP A 52 3.10 9.10 7.23
CA ASP A 52 3.28 8.85 8.66
C ASP A 52 3.69 10.14 9.37
N THR A 53 3.27 10.30 10.63
CA THR A 53 3.52 11.47 11.48
C THR A 53 5.01 11.78 11.72
N LYS A 54 5.90 10.82 11.45
CA LYS A 54 7.36 10.98 11.57
C LYS A 54 8.01 11.70 10.37
N ILE A 55 7.31 11.84 9.26
CA ILE A 55 7.86 12.43 8.03
C ILE A 55 7.92 13.95 8.16
N ARG A 56 9.04 14.55 7.72
CA ARG A 56 9.26 15.99 7.74
C ARG A 56 9.67 16.49 6.36
N PHE A 57 9.00 17.53 5.88
CA PHE A 57 9.37 18.21 4.63
C PHE A 57 10.47 19.22 4.87
N LYS A 58 11.56 19.12 4.09
CA LYS A 58 12.68 20.06 4.13
C LYS A 58 12.71 21.02 2.94
N ARG A 59 11.89 20.77 1.91
CA ARG A 59 11.89 21.53 0.64
C ARG A 59 10.45 21.90 0.25
N LYS A 60 10.29 23.06 -0.38
CA LYS A 60 9.04 23.47 -1.04
C LYS A 60 8.91 22.77 -2.39
N ASN A 61 7.67 22.54 -2.86
CA ASN A 61 7.35 22.01 -4.19
C ASN A 61 8.01 20.66 -4.55
N GLY A 62 8.20 19.79 -3.55
CA GLY A 62 8.86 18.49 -3.76
C GLY A 62 8.02 17.46 -4.54
N PHE A 63 6.72 17.72 -4.78
CA PHE A 63 5.79 16.73 -5.34
C PHE A 63 5.51 16.91 -6.83
N GLN A 64 5.71 18.10 -7.38
CA GLN A 64 5.48 18.42 -8.79
C GLN A 64 6.12 17.42 -9.76
N PRO A 65 7.35 16.91 -9.52
CA PRO A 65 7.92 15.88 -10.38
C PRO A 65 7.11 14.58 -10.41
N TYR A 66 6.50 14.16 -9.30
CA TYR A 66 5.65 12.97 -9.28
C TYR A 66 4.38 13.20 -10.07
N PHE A 67 3.70 14.31 -9.85
CA PHE A 67 2.45 14.63 -10.56
C PHE A 67 2.66 14.66 -12.08
N LYS A 68 3.69 15.36 -12.55
CA LYS A 68 4.01 15.42 -13.97
C LYS A 68 4.31 14.05 -14.56
N GLN A 69 5.08 13.21 -13.87
CA GLN A 69 5.42 11.87 -14.37
C GLN A 69 4.21 10.92 -14.37
N ILE A 70 3.28 11.05 -13.43
CA ILE A 70 2.04 10.27 -13.42
C ILE A 70 1.14 10.72 -14.57
N GLU A 71 0.95 12.02 -14.76
CA GLU A 71 0.16 12.58 -15.87
C GLU A 71 0.71 12.18 -17.24
N GLN A 72 2.04 12.05 -17.36
CA GLN A 72 2.72 11.57 -18.56
C GLN A 72 2.68 10.04 -18.73
N GLY A 73 2.11 9.30 -17.77
CA GLY A 73 2.12 7.83 -17.77
C GLY A 73 3.53 7.22 -17.62
N SER A 74 4.52 8.00 -17.19
CA SER A 74 5.91 7.55 -17.04
C SER A 74 6.14 6.75 -15.75
N ILE A 75 5.30 6.99 -14.73
CA ILE A 75 5.29 6.22 -13.49
C ILE A 75 3.86 5.86 -13.09
N SER A 76 3.73 4.84 -12.24
CA SER A 76 2.46 4.39 -11.69
C SER A 76 1.70 5.53 -10.98
N PRO A 77 0.36 5.61 -11.09
CA PRO A 77 -0.45 6.55 -10.33
C PRO A 77 -0.51 6.24 -8.83
N TRP A 78 0.12 5.15 -8.37
CA TRP A 78 0.40 4.88 -6.97
C TRP A 78 1.91 4.80 -6.75
N VAL A 79 2.47 5.77 -6.04
CA VAL A 79 3.93 5.90 -5.83
C VAL A 79 4.29 5.79 -4.36
N ASN A 80 5.20 4.85 -4.07
CA ASN A 80 5.91 4.74 -2.80
C ASN A 80 7.39 5.07 -3.03
N PRO A 81 7.86 6.27 -2.65
CA PRO A 81 9.13 6.80 -3.14
C PRO A 81 10.38 6.26 -2.42
N TRP A 82 10.22 5.53 -1.32
CA TRP A 82 11.35 5.04 -0.52
C TRP A 82 11.38 3.53 -0.48
N ASN A 83 12.57 2.98 -0.66
CA ASN A 83 12.85 1.55 -0.58
C ASN A 83 13.27 1.19 0.86
N THR A 84 12.85 0.02 1.34
CA THR A 84 13.14 -0.49 2.69
C THR A 84 14.51 -1.17 2.78
N GLY A 85 15.17 -1.42 1.64
CA GLY A 85 16.43 -2.15 1.54
C GLY A 85 16.28 -3.67 1.56
N HIS A 86 15.04 -4.18 1.57
CA HIS A 86 14.77 -5.61 1.51
C HIS A 86 13.71 -5.96 0.48
N LYS A 87 13.61 -7.25 0.16
CA LYS A 87 12.69 -7.76 -0.86
C LYS A 87 11.25 -7.83 -0.36
N ILE A 88 10.29 -7.82 -1.28
CA ILE A 88 8.86 -8.02 -0.96
C ILE A 88 8.64 -9.40 -0.31
N ALA A 89 9.23 -10.44 -0.89
CA ALA A 89 9.08 -11.83 -0.39
C ALA A 89 9.67 -12.03 1.02
N ALA A 90 10.70 -11.26 1.39
CA ALA A 90 11.37 -11.36 2.68
C ALA A 90 10.56 -10.78 3.85
N ALA A 91 9.52 -10.00 3.55
CA ALA A 91 8.71 -9.32 4.57
C ALA A 91 7.19 -9.46 4.34
N THR A 92 6.78 -10.42 3.51
CA THR A 92 5.39 -10.73 3.25
C THR A 92 5.09 -12.17 3.67
N HIS A 93 4.20 -12.32 4.65
CA HIS A 93 3.80 -13.63 5.13
C HIS A 93 3.03 -14.37 4.04
N THR A 94 3.35 -15.65 3.84
CA THR A 94 2.80 -16.43 2.71
C THR A 94 1.28 -16.59 2.74
N GLY A 95 0.68 -16.51 3.95
CA GLY A 95 -0.77 -16.52 4.13
C GLY A 95 -1.51 -15.41 3.38
N MET A 96 -0.90 -14.24 3.19
CA MET A 96 -1.53 -13.11 2.47
C MET A 96 -1.82 -13.47 1.01
N TYR A 97 -0.94 -14.24 0.35
CA TYR A 97 -1.09 -14.58 -1.07
C TYR A 97 -2.33 -15.42 -1.39
N LYS A 98 -3.00 -15.99 -0.38
CA LYS A 98 -4.28 -16.70 -0.55
C LYS A 98 -5.46 -15.76 -0.81
N PHE A 99 -5.32 -14.48 -0.47
CA PHE A 99 -6.40 -13.50 -0.44
C PHE A 99 -6.22 -12.35 -1.43
N ILE A 100 -5.07 -12.29 -2.10
CA ILE A 100 -4.79 -11.28 -3.12
C ILE A 100 -4.39 -11.97 -4.42
N PRO A 101 -4.66 -11.35 -5.58
CA PRO A 101 -4.26 -11.90 -6.85
C PRO A 101 -2.74 -12.11 -6.83
N TYR A 102 -2.27 -13.32 -7.13
CA TYR A 102 -0.84 -13.65 -7.09
C TYR A 102 -0.49 -14.63 -8.20
N TYR A 103 0.32 -14.18 -9.15
CA TYR A 103 0.75 -14.97 -10.29
C TYR A 103 2.06 -15.70 -9.96
N TRP A 104 1.98 -16.93 -9.44
CA TRP A 104 3.17 -17.69 -9.05
C TRP A 104 4.07 -18.09 -10.23
N GLU A 105 3.49 -18.32 -11.41
CA GLU A 105 4.19 -18.67 -12.67
C GLU A 105 4.98 -17.47 -13.22
N ILE A 106 4.57 -16.25 -12.84
CA ILE A 106 5.21 -14.96 -13.17
C ILE A 106 5.96 -14.44 -11.93
N ALA A 107 6.12 -15.24 -10.85
CA ALA A 107 6.59 -14.77 -9.54
C ALA A 107 8.09 -14.89 -9.26
N ALA A 108 8.87 -15.46 -10.17
CA ALA A 108 10.34 -15.42 -10.07
C ALA A 108 10.89 -13.99 -9.82
N PRO A 109 10.34 -12.90 -10.40
CA PRO A 109 10.77 -11.54 -10.12
C PRO A 109 10.40 -11.03 -8.72
N TYR A 110 9.30 -11.48 -8.07
CA TYR A 110 8.89 -10.95 -6.76
C TYR A 110 9.86 -11.26 -5.62
N LYS A 111 10.62 -12.36 -5.74
CA LYS A 111 11.73 -12.67 -4.82
C LYS A 111 12.80 -11.58 -4.87
N GLU A 112 12.99 -10.96 -6.03
CA GLU A 112 14.01 -9.94 -6.27
C GLU A 112 13.48 -8.50 -6.24
N ARG A 113 12.16 -8.30 -6.28
CA ARG A 113 11.59 -6.95 -6.19
C ARG A 113 11.79 -6.38 -4.80
N GLN A 114 12.30 -5.17 -4.79
CA GLN A 114 12.49 -4.40 -3.58
C GLN A 114 11.15 -3.96 -3.01
N MET A 115 11.03 -3.97 -1.70
CA MET A 115 9.85 -3.44 -1.02
C MET A 115 10.01 -1.94 -0.82
N ALA A 116 8.98 -1.19 -1.18
CA ALA A 116 8.86 0.22 -0.86
C ALA A 116 8.14 0.42 0.49
N GLU A 117 8.46 1.51 1.18
CA GLU A 117 7.83 1.95 2.42
C GLU A 117 6.39 2.41 2.16
N ALA A 118 5.44 1.99 3.01
CA ALA A 118 4.05 2.48 2.98
C ALA A 118 3.81 3.66 3.95
N SER A 119 4.88 4.21 4.51
CA SER A 119 4.84 5.44 5.33
C SER A 119 4.62 6.69 4.48
N PHE A 120 4.89 6.64 3.17
CA PHE A 120 4.66 7.73 2.23
C PHE A 120 4.05 7.16 0.94
N ASN A 121 2.83 7.59 0.62
CA ASN A 121 2.13 7.24 -0.61
C ASN A 121 1.72 8.53 -1.35
N VAL A 122 1.99 8.61 -2.65
CA VAL A 122 1.36 9.59 -3.56
C VAL A 122 0.42 8.81 -4.46
N VAL A 123 -0.88 9.10 -4.39
CA VAL A 123 -1.92 8.34 -5.09
C VAL A 123 -2.77 9.29 -5.92
N GLN A 124 -2.84 9.07 -7.22
CA GLN A 124 -3.77 9.75 -8.11
C GLN A 124 -4.90 8.80 -8.53
N ARG A 125 -6.13 9.33 -8.55
CA ARG A 125 -7.34 8.59 -8.92
C ARG A 125 -7.25 8.20 -10.39
N SER A 126 -7.33 6.90 -10.64
CA SER A 126 -7.25 6.27 -11.96
C SER A 126 -7.87 4.87 -11.88
N GLU A 127 -8.09 4.22 -13.02
CA GLU A 127 -8.51 2.81 -13.03
C GLU A 127 -7.47 1.91 -12.35
N HIS A 128 -6.18 2.22 -12.49
CA HIS A 128 -5.10 1.52 -11.79
C HIS A 128 -5.24 1.62 -10.27
N SER A 129 -5.33 2.85 -9.72
CA SER A 129 -5.42 3.03 -8.27
C SER A 129 -6.74 2.53 -7.70
N ARG A 130 -7.84 2.62 -8.47
CA ARG A 130 -9.14 2.03 -8.12
C ARG A 130 -9.06 0.50 -8.01
N LEU A 131 -8.42 -0.16 -8.96
CA LEU A 131 -8.25 -1.61 -8.96
C LEU A 131 -7.33 -2.07 -7.83
N LEU A 132 -6.23 -1.35 -7.58
CA LEU A 132 -5.35 -1.60 -6.43
C LEU A 132 -6.11 -1.45 -5.12
N LEU A 133 -6.82 -0.33 -4.91
CA LEU A 133 -7.59 -0.08 -3.70
C LEU A 133 -8.67 -1.11 -3.46
N LYS A 134 -9.36 -1.56 -4.52
CA LYS A 134 -10.38 -2.61 -4.38
C LYS A 134 -9.82 -3.84 -3.68
N TRP A 135 -8.68 -4.35 -4.14
CA TRP A 135 -8.05 -5.53 -3.55
C TRP A 135 -7.39 -5.22 -2.20
N ALA A 136 -6.79 -4.04 -2.06
CA ALA A 136 -6.19 -3.62 -0.80
C ALA A 136 -7.23 -3.49 0.32
N LEU A 137 -8.42 -2.95 0.03
CA LEU A 137 -9.54 -2.85 0.96
C LEU A 137 -10.09 -4.22 1.34
N LEU A 138 -10.26 -5.13 0.37
CA LEU A 138 -10.68 -6.50 0.66
C LEU A 138 -9.69 -7.20 1.61
N CYS A 139 -8.39 -7.02 1.37
CA CYS A 139 -7.36 -7.53 2.28
C CYS A 139 -7.39 -6.84 3.64
N ALA A 140 -7.50 -5.51 3.68
CA ALA A 140 -7.57 -4.73 4.92
C ALA A 140 -8.76 -5.12 5.79
N ALA A 141 -9.90 -5.46 5.17
CA ALA A 141 -11.09 -5.94 5.85
C ALA A 141 -11.01 -7.42 6.27
N THR A 142 -9.98 -8.15 5.84
CA THR A 142 -9.82 -9.59 6.12
C THR A 142 -8.63 -9.84 7.02
N ARG A 143 -8.87 -10.20 8.29
CA ARG A 143 -7.82 -10.37 9.31
C ARG A 143 -6.70 -11.30 8.85
N GLU A 144 -7.05 -12.44 8.25
CA GLU A 144 -6.13 -13.45 7.76
C GLU A 144 -5.33 -13.01 6.53
N CYS A 145 -5.77 -11.97 5.83
CA CYS A 145 -5.02 -11.35 4.75
C CYS A 145 -4.03 -10.31 5.27
N ILE A 146 -4.55 -9.29 5.98
CA ILE A 146 -3.74 -8.13 6.39
C ILE A 146 -2.76 -8.47 7.50
N ASP A 147 -3.08 -9.42 8.36
CA ASP A 147 -2.22 -9.87 9.46
C ASP A 147 -2.39 -11.37 9.68
N PRO A 148 -1.84 -12.20 8.78
CA PRO A 148 -2.09 -13.64 8.77
C PRO A 148 -1.68 -14.31 10.10
N PRO A 149 -2.38 -15.38 10.54
CA PRO A 149 -2.02 -16.11 11.74
C PRO A 149 -0.55 -16.58 11.71
N GLY A 150 0.17 -16.34 12.82
CA GLY A 150 1.59 -16.66 12.95
C GLY A 150 2.55 -15.59 12.41
N ALA A 151 2.04 -14.51 11.82
CA ALA A 151 2.85 -13.38 11.38
C ALA A 151 3.62 -12.73 12.53
N LYS A 152 4.91 -12.43 12.27
CA LYS A 152 5.78 -11.72 13.22
C LYS A 152 6.06 -10.31 12.71
N ILE A 153 5.97 -9.30 13.57
CA ILE A 153 6.36 -7.92 13.19
C ILE A 153 7.87 -7.83 12.95
N LYS A 154 8.65 -8.49 13.81
CA LYS A 154 10.11 -8.53 13.67
C LYS A 154 10.51 -9.59 12.64
N CYS A 155 11.28 -9.15 11.65
CA CYS A 155 11.84 -10.05 10.67
C CYS A 155 13.10 -10.76 11.18
N PRO A 156 13.24 -12.07 10.91
CA PRO A 156 14.47 -12.78 11.20
C PRO A 156 15.61 -12.18 10.36
N VAL A 157 16.80 -12.14 10.95
CA VAL A 157 18.03 -11.75 10.26
C VAL A 157 18.89 -13.01 10.11
N PRO A 158 19.39 -13.34 8.90
CA PRO A 158 19.29 -12.58 7.65
C PRO A 158 17.91 -12.68 6.98
N LEU A 159 17.53 -11.62 6.24
CA LEU A 159 16.28 -11.52 5.47
C LEU A 159 16.38 -12.34 4.17
N VAL A 160 16.28 -13.67 4.25
CA VAL A 160 16.40 -14.55 3.08
C VAL A 160 15.08 -15.27 2.79
N GLY A 161 14.65 -15.24 1.52
CA GLY A 161 13.54 -16.06 1.04
C GLY A 161 12.16 -15.64 1.54
N LYS A 162 11.22 -16.59 1.61
CA LYS A 162 9.87 -16.40 2.16
C LYS A 162 9.95 -16.35 3.68
N SER A 163 9.36 -15.33 4.29
CA SER A 163 9.46 -15.10 5.74
C SER A 163 8.14 -15.33 6.47
N VAL A 164 8.27 -15.63 7.77
CA VAL A 164 7.16 -15.60 8.74
C VAL A 164 6.90 -14.19 9.27
N CYS A 165 7.77 -13.23 8.97
CA CYS A 165 7.49 -11.85 9.30
C CYS A 165 6.60 -11.16 8.28
N HIS A 166 5.94 -10.10 8.71
CA HIS A 166 4.94 -9.43 7.90
C HIS A 166 4.92 -7.93 8.10
N ARG A 167 4.84 -7.20 6.99
CA ARG A 167 4.70 -5.73 6.94
C ARG A 167 3.31 -5.33 6.44
N GLN A 168 2.27 -5.97 6.96
CA GLN A 168 0.83 -5.64 6.78
C GLN A 168 0.46 -4.80 5.55
N ASP A 169 0.08 -3.52 5.73
CA ASP A 169 -0.33 -2.59 4.67
C ASP A 169 0.75 -2.43 3.59
N GLN A 170 2.02 -2.34 4.00
CA GLN A 170 3.16 -2.26 3.11
C GLN A 170 3.29 -3.49 2.21
N SER A 171 3.06 -4.69 2.74
CA SER A 171 3.08 -5.93 1.97
C SER A 171 1.98 -5.94 0.90
N VAL A 172 0.72 -5.66 1.27
CA VAL A 172 -0.40 -5.72 0.32
C VAL A 172 -0.24 -4.68 -0.79
N ILE A 173 0.11 -3.43 -0.46
CA ILE A 173 0.34 -2.37 -1.44
C ILE A 173 1.44 -2.79 -2.42
N ASN A 174 2.58 -3.25 -1.90
CA ASN A 174 3.71 -3.63 -2.76
C ASN A 174 3.38 -4.82 -3.65
N VAL A 175 2.70 -5.86 -3.15
CA VAL A 175 2.34 -7.00 -3.98
C VAL A 175 1.39 -6.58 -5.09
N LEU A 176 0.32 -5.85 -4.75
CA LEU A 176 -0.70 -5.42 -5.72
C LEU A 176 -0.15 -4.45 -6.76
N SER A 177 0.61 -3.43 -6.35
CA SER A 177 1.28 -2.51 -7.28
C SER A 177 2.16 -3.29 -8.25
N ASN A 178 2.99 -4.20 -7.74
CA ASN A 178 3.92 -4.92 -8.59
C ASN A 178 3.23 -5.91 -9.55
N ASN A 179 2.12 -6.51 -9.13
CA ASN A 179 1.26 -7.32 -10.02
C ASN A 179 0.66 -6.48 -11.13
N LEU A 180 0.05 -5.34 -10.81
CA LEU A 180 -0.57 -4.45 -11.79
C LEU A 180 0.44 -3.93 -12.82
N GLU A 181 1.62 -3.52 -12.36
CA GLU A 181 2.69 -3.07 -13.24
C GLU A 181 3.20 -4.19 -14.14
N GLN A 182 3.26 -5.44 -13.65
CA GLN A 182 3.66 -6.58 -14.46
C GLN A 182 2.62 -6.94 -15.52
N GLU A 183 1.34 -6.95 -15.15
CA GLU A 183 0.23 -7.21 -16.05
C GLU A 183 0.16 -6.15 -17.16
N HIS A 184 0.30 -4.88 -16.81
CA HIS A 184 0.35 -3.81 -17.80
C HIS A 184 1.53 -3.95 -18.76
N ARG A 185 2.71 -4.37 -18.28
CA ARG A 185 3.88 -4.63 -19.13
C ARG A 185 3.69 -5.79 -20.09
N ILE A 186 2.97 -6.84 -19.70
CA ILE A 186 2.77 -8.05 -20.52
C ILE A 186 1.61 -7.84 -21.50
N ASN A 187 0.49 -7.34 -21.00
CA ASN A 187 -0.80 -7.34 -21.70
C ASN A 187 -1.25 -5.96 -22.18
N GLY A 188 -0.54 -4.89 -21.82
CA GLY A 188 -0.94 -3.51 -22.11
C GLY A 188 -2.12 -3.00 -21.26
N GLU A 189 -2.68 -3.83 -20.39
CA GLU A 189 -3.87 -3.54 -19.60
C GLU A 189 -3.61 -3.66 -18.09
N TYR A 190 -4.27 -2.81 -17.29
CA TYR A 190 -4.31 -2.98 -15.84
C TYR A 190 -5.41 -3.98 -15.47
N LYS A 191 -5.02 -5.22 -15.23
CA LYS A 191 -5.91 -6.29 -14.79
C LYS A 191 -5.30 -7.04 -13.62
N LEU A 192 -6.14 -7.52 -12.72
CA LEU A 192 -5.75 -8.46 -11.68
C LEU A 192 -6.65 -9.67 -11.79
N LEU A 193 -6.08 -10.80 -12.21
CA LEU A 193 -6.76 -12.09 -12.31
C LEU A 193 -6.55 -12.86 -11.01
N PHE A 194 -7.64 -13.31 -10.41
CA PHE A 194 -7.58 -14.35 -9.40
C PHE A 194 -7.45 -15.68 -10.11
N CYS A 195 -6.27 -16.30 -10.05
CA CYS A 195 -6.16 -17.72 -10.38
C CYS A 195 -6.74 -18.52 -9.20
N TYR A 196 -7.90 -19.15 -9.42
CA TYR A 196 -8.34 -20.23 -8.54
C TYR A 196 -7.37 -21.41 -8.72
N PHE A 197 -6.81 -21.90 -7.62
CA PHE A 197 -6.14 -23.20 -7.53
C PHE A 197 -6.92 -24.07 -6.55
#